data_AF-A0A1C7WES0-F1
#
_entry.id   AF-A0A1C7WES0-F1
#
_cell.length_a   1.000
_cell.length_b   1.000
_cell.length_c   1.000
_cell.angle_alpha   90.00
_cell.angle_beta   90.00
_cell.angle_gamma   90.00
#
_symmetry.space_group_name_H-M   'P 1'
#
loop_
_entity.id
_entity.type
_entity.pdbx_description
1 polymer ?
#
loop_
_entity_poly.entity_id
_entity_poly.type
_entity_poly.pdbx_seq_one_letter_code
_entity_poly.pdbx_strand_id
1 'polypeptide(L)'
;MKNSMLIISLLLAPMLASAHNLQLHQRVAPIGVSDKGELDYVDNKFSYKGWNSAQLGGKVRVVQHIAGRTSAKELNDPLIEAIKAAKLPHDRYQTTTIVNTDDAIIGTAIFVRNSIEDSKKEFPWSQFIVDSNGNVKKAWDLQPKGSAIVVLDKEGKIQFAKNGALTPQEVQQVMEMLHQLLK
;
A
#
# COMPACT_ATOMS: atom_id res chain seq x y z
N MET A 1 -30.33 -3.76 -59.44
CA MET A 1 -30.22 -4.53 -58.18
C MET A 1 -29.28 -3.75 -57.26
N LYS A 2 -29.79 -3.20 -56.14
CA LYS A 2 -29.04 -2.33 -55.23
C LYS A 2 -28.26 -3.18 -54.22
N ASN A 3 -26.93 -3.04 -54.20
CA ASN A 3 -26.07 -3.61 -53.18
C ASN A 3 -26.19 -2.79 -51.90
N SER A 4 -26.58 -3.40 -50.79
CA SER A 4 -26.52 -2.79 -49.46
C SER A 4 -25.35 -3.42 -48.70
N MET A 5 -24.22 -2.71 -48.64
CA MET A 5 -23.15 -3.02 -47.69
C MET A 5 -23.53 -2.41 -46.34
N LEU A 6 -23.68 -3.26 -45.33
CA LEU A 6 -23.75 -2.83 -43.93
C LEU A 6 -22.41 -3.18 -43.26
N ILE A 7 -21.58 -2.16 -43.00
CA ILE A 7 -20.36 -2.31 -42.20
C ILE A 7 -20.73 -1.97 -40.76
N ILE A 8 -20.78 -2.98 -39.88
CA ILE A 8 -20.89 -2.79 -38.44
C ILE A 8 -19.47 -2.71 -37.88
N SER A 9 -18.98 -1.48 -37.64
CA SER A 9 -17.76 -1.27 -36.86
C SER A 9 -18.07 -1.40 -35.38
N LEU A 10 -17.71 -2.55 -34.79
CA LEU A 10 -17.72 -2.78 -33.36
C LEU A 10 -16.48 -2.09 -32.74
N LEU A 11 -16.66 -0.87 -32.20
CA LEU A 11 -15.64 -0.20 -31.40
C LEU A 11 -15.49 -0.94 -30.06
N LEU A 12 -14.59 -1.92 -29.98
CA LEU A 12 -14.05 -2.39 -28.70
C LEU A 12 -13.14 -1.27 -28.16
N ALA A 13 -13.69 -0.35 -27.38
CA ALA A 13 -12.86 0.42 -26.47
C ALA A 13 -12.35 -0.55 -25.40
N PRO A 14 -11.03 -0.78 -25.26
CA PRO A 14 -10.53 -1.58 -24.15
C PRO A 14 -10.92 -0.84 -22.87
N MET A 15 -11.81 -1.46 -22.08
CA MET A 15 -12.02 -1.05 -20.70
C MET A 15 -10.69 -1.31 -19.99
N LEU A 16 -9.87 -0.28 -19.87
CA LEU A 16 -8.76 -0.26 -18.91
C LEU A 16 -9.42 -0.26 -17.53
N ALA A 17 -9.76 -1.45 -17.04
CA ALA A 17 -10.16 -1.62 -15.66
C ALA A 17 -8.94 -1.26 -14.80
N SER A 18 -8.93 -0.06 -14.22
CA SER A 18 -8.00 0.24 -13.15
C SER A 18 -8.24 -0.78 -12.06
N ALA A 19 -7.22 -1.58 -11.78
CA ALA A 19 -7.26 -2.69 -10.83
C ALA A 19 -7.45 -2.26 -9.36
N HIS A 20 -7.69 -0.97 -9.09
CA HIS A 20 -7.96 -0.35 -7.80
C HIS A 20 -8.74 0.97 -7.97
N ASN A 21 -9.44 1.42 -6.93
CA ASN A 21 -10.19 2.69 -6.93
C ASN A 21 -9.37 3.91 -6.49
N LEU A 22 -8.04 3.76 -6.34
CA LEU A 22 -7.12 4.82 -5.94
C LEU A 22 -6.93 5.84 -7.08
N GLN A 23 -7.39 7.07 -6.84
CA GLN A 23 -7.33 8.17 -7.82
C GLN A 23 -6.26 9.20 -7.43
N LEU A 24 -5.46 9.63 -8.40
CA LEU A 24 -4.45 10.67 -8.18
C LEU A 24 -5.10 11.96 -7.68
N HIS A 25 -4.38 12.67 -6.80
CA HIS A 25 -4.74 13.93 -6.14
C HIS A 25 -5.98 13.85 -5.22
N GLN A 26 -6.55 12.66 -5.04
CA GLN A 26 -7.62 12.39 -4.07
C GLN A 26 -7.06 11.73 -2.82
N ARG A 27 -7.84 11.75 -1.74
CA ARG A 27 -7.55 10.91 -0.57
C ARG A 27 -7.96 9.46 -0.86
N VAL A 28 -7.31 8.52 -0.17
CA VAL A 28 -7.76 7.12 -0.14
C VAL A 28 -9.18 7.02 0.44
N ALA A 29 -9.91 5.97 0.08
CA ALA A 29 -11.24 5.75 0.64
C ALA A 29 -11.18 5.65 2.19
N PRO A 30 -12.15 6.24 2.90
CA PRO A 30 -12.20 6.16 4.36
C PRO A 30 -12.43 4.73 4.80
N ILE A 31 -11.55 4.21 5.67
CA ILE A 31 -11.64 2.84 6.19
C ILE A 31 -11.02 2.75 7.58
N GLY A 32 -11.61 1.91 8.43
CA GLY A 32 -11.11 1.58 9.76
C GLY A 32 -10.67 0.12 9.87
N VAL A 33 -9.65 -0.11 10.69
CA VAL A 33 -9.15 -1.43 11.08
C VAL A 33 -9.18 -1.48 12.60
N SER A 34 -10.25 -2.07 13.14
CA SER A 34 -10.52 -2.12 14.59
C SER A 34 -9.98 -3.38 15.26
N ASP A 35 -9.95 -4.50 14.54
CA ASP A 35 -9.28 -5.71 15.03
C ASP A 35 -7.78 -5.62 14.76
N LYS A 36 -6.99 -5.69 15.83
CA LYS A 36 -5.54 -5.37 15.91
C LYS A 36 -5.19 -3.93 15.49
N GLY A 37 -5.46 -3.52 14.26
CA GLY A 37 -5.16 -2.17 13.80
C GLY A 37 -3.66 -1.85 13.86
N GLU A 38 -3.30 -0.67 14.33
CA GLU A 38 -1.92 -0.22 14.43
C GLU A 38 -1.17 -0.93 15.57
N LEU A 39 0.04 -1.41 15.25
CA LEU A 39 0.97 -2.03 16.18
C LEU A 39 1.90 -0.97 16.79
N ASP A 40 1.84 -0.86 18.12
CA ASP A 40 2.74 -0.08 18.93
C ASP A 40 3.76 -1.00 19.64
N TYR A 41 4.98 -0.49 19.83
CA TYR A 41 6.04 -1.17 20.57
C TYR A 41 6.68 -0.18 21.53
N VAL A 42 6.39 -0.32 22.83
CA VAL A 42 6.81 0.59 23.90
C VAL A 42 7.24 -0.27 25.10
N ASP A 43 8.35 0.08 25.75
CA ASP A 43 8.89 -0.64 26.93
C ASP A 43 9.00 -2.16 26.72
N ASN A 44 9.51 -2.56 25.55
CA ASN A 44 9.63 -3.94 25.11
C ASN A 44 8.30 -4.73 25.06
N LYS A 45 7.16 -4.05 24.97
CA LYS A 45 5.83 -4.66 24.89
C LYS A 45 5.11 -4.21 23.63
N PHE A 46 4.51 -5.19 22.97
CA PHE A 46 3.61 -4.93 21.85
C PHE A 46 2.20 -4.62 22.34
N SER A 47 1.58 -3.64 21.72
CA SER A 47 0.17 -3.32 21.91
C SER A 47 -0.47 -2.94 20.59
N TYR A 48 -1.80 -2.97 20.57
CA TYR A 48 -2.62 -2.82 19.37
C TYR A 48 -3.68 -1.77 19.63
N LYS A 49 -3.90 -0.88 18.66
CA LYS A 49 -4.97 0.12 18.72
C LYS A 49 -5.70 0.22 17.40
N GLY A 50 -6.99 0.55 17.47
CA GLY A 50 -7.78 0.80 16.28
C GLY A 50 -7.14 1.89 15.39
N TRP A 51 -7.11 1.64 14.09
CA TRP A 51 -6.52 2.54 13.10
C TRP A 51 -7.56 2.96 12.07
N ASN A 52 -7.40 4.14 11.48
CA ASN A 52 -8.22 4.59 10.36
C ASN A 52 -7.40 5.38 9.32
N SER A 53 -7.83 5.32 8.07
CA SER A 53 -7.11 5.95 6.95
C SER A 53 -7.04 7.48 7.01
N ALA A 54 -7.84 8.16 7.85
CA ALA A 54 -7.71 9.61 8.04
C ALA A 54 -6.39 9.98 8.77
N GLN A 55 -5.75 9.02 9.44
CA GLN A 55 -4.42 9.20 10.05
C GLN A 55 -3.28 9.28 9.03
N LEU A 56 -3.55 9.04 7.73
CA LEU A 56 -2.58 9.11 6.65
C LEU A 56 -2.26 10.57 6.19
N GLY A 57 -2.71 11.59 6.92
CA GLY A 57 -2.31 12.99 6.74
C GLY A 57 -1.15 13.44 7.64
N GLY A 58 -0.52 14.58 7.35
CA GLY A 58 0.50 15.23 8.19
C GLY A 58 1.97 14.92 7.86
N LYS A 59 2.25 13.88 7.08
CA LYS A 59 3.59 13.52 6.59
C LYS A 59 3.50 13.02 5.15
N VAL A 60 4.59 13.16 4.39
CA VAL A 60 4.74 12.43 3.12
C VAL A 60 4.86 10.94 3.46
N ARG A 61 4.14 10.08 2.74
CA ARG A 61 4.11 8.65 3.05
C ARG A 61 4.31 7.78 1.83
N VAL A 62 4.99 6.67 2.04
CA VAL A 62 4.77 5.46 1.23
C VAL A 62 3.87 4.54 2.05
N VAL A 63 2.69 4.26 1.53
CA VAL A 63 1.81 3.22 2.05
C VAL A 63 2.05 1.96 1.24
N GLN A 64 2.47 0.90 1.91
CA GLN A 64 2.63 -0.43 1.33
C GLN A 64 1.54 -1.34 1.89
N HIS A 65 0.61 -1.76 1.04
CA HIS A 65 -0.31 -2.84 1.38
C HIS A 65 0.32 -4.17 0.96
N ILE A 66 0.24 -5.19 1.82
CA ILE A 66 0.81 -6.52 1.57
C ILE A 66 -0.19 -7.58 2.01
N ALA A 67 -0.50 -8.56 1.15
CA ALA A 67 -1.12 -9.80 1.61
C ALA A 67 -0.20 -10.53 2.61
N GLY A 68 -0.75 -11.27 3.58
CA GLY A 68 0.00 -12.01 4.60
C GLY A 68 0.82 -13.21 4.08
N ARG A 69 1.63 -13.00 3.04
CA ARG A 69 2.38 -14.00 2.26
C ARG A 69 3.77 -13.45 1.99
N THR A 70 4.80 -14.28 2.10
CA THR A 70 6.18 -13.89 1.78
C THR A 70 6.31 -13.39 0.34
N SER A 71 5.68 -14.08 -0.61
CA SER A 71 5.68 -13.69 -2.02
C SER A 71 5.13 -12.29 -2.28
N ALA A 72 4.19 -11.82 -1.46
CA ALA A 72 3.64 -10.47 -1.58
C ALA A 72 4.58 -9.42 -0.98
N LYS A 73 5.27 -9.76 0.12
CA LYS A 73 6.26 -8.90 0.78
C LYS A 73 7.41 -8.58 -0.18
N GLU A 74 7.92 -9.59 -0.87
CA GLU A 74 9.08 -9.50 -1.75
C GLU A 74 8.85 -8.65 -3.02
N LEU A 75 7.59 -8.42 -3.43
CA LEU A 75 7.27 -7.72 -4.69
C LEU A 75 7.87 -6.31 -4.78
N ASN A 76 8.02 -5.62 -3.65
CA ASN A 76 8.46 -4.23 -3.60
C ASN A 76 9.72 -4.03 -2.75
N ASP A 77 10.48 -5.11 -2.47
CA ASP A 77 11.77 -5.04 -1.78
C ASP A 77 12.72 -3.99 -2.39
N PRO A 78 12.87 -3.85 -3.73
CA PRO A 78 13.72 -2.82 -4.31
C PRO A 78 13.35 -1.39 -3.89
N LEU A 79 12.06 -1.08 -3.77
CA LEU A 79 11.61 0.22 -3.27
C LEU A 79 11.93 0.38 -1.77
N ILE A 80 11.68 -0.65 -0.98
CA ILE A 80 11.91 -0.60 0.47
C ILE A 80 13.40 -0.40 0.78
N GLU A 81 14.29 -1.09 0.07
CA GLU A 81 15.73 -0.89 0.22
C GLU A 81 16.17 0.51 -0.23
N ALA A 82 15.60 1.05 -1.31
CA ALA A 82 15.87 2.42 -1.74
C ALA A 82 15.44 3.46 -0.68
N ILE A 83 14.28 3.29 -0.05
CA ILE A 83 13.79 4.16 1.03
C ILE A 83 14.70 4.09 2.25
N LYS A 84 15.13 2.88 2.66
CA LYS A 84 16.08 2.69 3.77
C LYS A 84 17.40 3.41 3.50
N ALA A 85 17.95 3.23 2.29
CA ALA A 85 19.21 3.85 1.88
C ALA A 85 19.12 5.38 1.84
N ALA A 86 17.96 5.93 1.48
CA ALA A 86 17.74 7.37 1.36
C ALA A 86 17.71 8.12 2.70
N LYS A 87 17.53 7.42 3.84
CA LYS A 87 17.51 8.02 5.20
C LYS A 87 16.60 9.25 5.28
N LEU A 88 15.38 9.12 4.74
CA LEU A 88 14.41 10.22 4.66
C LEU A 88 14.07 10.78 6.06
N PRO A 89 13.82 12.09 6.18
CA PRO A 89 13.62 12.78 7.46
C PRO A 89 12.37 12.27 8.20
N HIS A 90 12.54 11.59 9.33
CA HIS A 90 11.45 10.91 10.07
C HIS A 90 10.40 11.86 10.68
N ASP A 91 10.70 13.15 10.83
CA ASP A 91 9.75 14.18 11.24
C ASP A 91 8.78 14.55 10.11
N ARG A 92 9.18 14.41 8.85
CA ARG A 92 8.39 14.79 7.66
C ARG A 92 7.93 13.61 6.78
N TYR A 93 8.59 12.46 6.91
CA TYR A 93 8.34 11.24 6.15
C TYR A 93 7.95 10.06 7.06
N GLN A 94 7.09 9.17 6.57
CA GLN A 94 6.78 7.91 7.24
C GLN A 94 6.39 6.79 6.25
N THR A 95 7.02 5.62 6.37
CA THR A 95 6.51 4.39 5.74
C THR A 95 5.37 3.82 6.57
N THR A 96 4.27 3.47 5.92
CA THR A 96 3.10 2.83 6.53
C THR A 96 2.86 1.48 5.86
N THR A 97 3.07 0.40 6.58
CA THR A 97 2.86 -0.97 6.08
C THR A 97 1.54 -1.51 6.62
N ILE A 98 0.62 -1.84 5.72
CA ILE A 98 -0.67 -2.46 6.03
C ILE A 98 -0.59 -3.92 5.61
N VAL A 99 -0.60 -4.85 6.57
CA VAL A 99 -0.56 -6.28 6.30
C VAL A 99 -1.96 -6.87 6.43
N ASN A 100 -2.49 -7.35 5.31
CA ASN A 100 -3.76 -8.06 5.26
C ASN A 100 -3.55 -9.53 5.66
N THR A 101 -3.89 -9.88 6.90
CA THR A 101 -3.75 -11.25 7.40
C THR A 101 -4.94 -12.15 7.06
N ASP A 102 -6.06 -11.61 6.57
CA ASP A 102 -7.15 -12.39 5.96
C ASP A 102 -6.68 -13.12 4.69
N ASP A 103 -5.63 -12.59 4.04
CA ASP A 103 -5.00 -13.20 2.87
C ASP A 103 -3.71 -13.96 3.23
N ALA A 104 -3.55 -14.38 4.49
CA ALA A 104 -2.46 -15.25 4.88
C ALA A 104 -2.66 -16.69 4.38
N ILE A 105 -1.57 -17.46 4.32
CA ILE A 105 -1.65 -18.90 4.08
C ILE A 105 -2.22 -19.57 5.34
N ILE A 106 -3.08 -20.58 5.17
CA ILE A 106 -3.65 -21.34 6.29
C ILE A 106 -2.51 -21.90 7.15
N GLY A 107 -2.58 -21.66 8.46
CA GLY A 107 -1.54 -22.07 9.42
C GLY A 107 -0.33 -21.12 9.53
N THR A 108 -0.23 -20.05 8.72
CA THR A 108 0.93 -19.13 8.78
C THR A 108 0.70 -17.84 9.54
N ALA A 109 -0.50 -17.63 10.11
CA ALA A 109 -0.88 -16.37 10.76
C ALA A 109 0.09 -15.93 11.88
N ILE A 110 0.59 -16.88 12.69
CA ILE A 110 1.57 -16.61 13.75
C ILE A 110 2.90 -16.11 13.17
N PHE A 111 3.39 -16.73 12.09
CA PHE A 111 4.64 -16.32 11.43
C PHE A 111 4.52 -14.92 10.81
N VAL A 112 3.37 -14.62 10.20
CA VAL A 112 3.09 -13.27 9.68
C VAL A 112 3.12 -12.26 10.83
N ARG A 113 2.48 -12.56 11.97
CA ARG A 113 2.48 -11.66 13.13
C ARG A 113 3.90 -11.43 13.68
N ASN A 114 4.69 -12.48 13.87
CA ASN A 114 6.06 -12.36 14.34
C ASN A 114 6.91 -11.53 13.37
N SER A 115 6.76 -11.72 12.06
CA SER A 115 7.46 -10.91 11.05
C SER A 115 7.11 -9.42 11.14
N ILE A 116 5.85 -9.08 11.43
CA ILE A 116 5.42 -7.69 11.65
C ILE A 116 6.03 -7.13 12.95
N GLU A 117 6.00 -7.90 14.03
CA GLU A 117 6.59 -7.54 15.32
C GLU A 117 8.10 -7.29 15.22
N ASP A 118 8.83 -8.16 14.52
CA ASP A 118 10.27 -8.00 14.29
C ASP A 118 10.57 -6.80 13.39
N SER A 119 9.76 -6.57 12.35
CA SER A 119 9.88 -5.37 11.50
C SER A 119 9.63 -4.08 12.30
N LYS A 120 8.71 -4.10 13.28
CA LYS A 120 8.46 -2.94 14.15
C LYS A 120 9.64 -2.66 15.09
N LYS A 121 10.33 -3.70 15.58
CA LYS A 121 11.56 -3.54 16.37
C LYS A 121 12.70 -2.97 15.54
N GLU A 122 12.86 -3.43 14.30
CA GLU A 122 13.91 -2.96 13.39
C GLU A 122 13.64 -1.53 12.89
N PHE A 123 12.36 -1.20 12.63
CA PHE A 123 11.94 0.09 12.08
C PHE A 123 10.90 0.79 13.00
N PRO A 124 11.30 1.27 14.19
CA PRO A 124 10.38 1.83 15.17
C PRO A 124 9.64 3.09 14.68
N TRP A 125 10.24 3.85 13.76
CA TRP A 125 9.64 5.03 13.12
C TRP A 125 8.56 4.70 12.08
N SER A 126 8.52 3.47 11.57
CA SER A 126 7.52 3.03 10.60
C SER A 126 6.20 2.67 11.30
N GLN A 127 5.10 2.91 10.58
CA GLN A 127 3.77 2.54 11.02
C GLN A 127 3.42 1.15 10.48
N PHE A 128 2.90 0.26 11.33
CA PHE A 128 2.48 -1.08 10.93
C PHE A 128 1.04 -1.29 11.34
N ILE A 129 0.19 -1.71 10.40
CA ILE A 129 -1.23 -1.99 10.60
C ILE A 129 -1.46 -3.45 10.28
N VAL A 130 -2.08 -4.17 11.21
CA VAL A 130 -2.54 -5.55 11.03
C VAL A 130 -4.02 -5.50 10.68
N ASP A 131 -4.34 -5.75 9.41
CA ASP A 131 -5.72 -5.82 8.92
C ASP A 131 -6.20 -7.27 8.91
N SER A 132 -6.78 -7.69 10.02
CA SER A 132 -7.27 -9.05 10.22
C SER A 132 -8.36 -9.49 9.25
N ASN A 133 -9.11 -8.54 8.67
CA ASN A 133 -10.34 -8.81 7.93
C ASN A 133 -10.26 -8.38 6.46
N GLY A 134 -9.07 -7.93 6.01
CA GLY A 134 -8.84 -7.43 4.66
C GLY A 134 -9.71 -6.22 4.31
N ASN A 135 -10.05 -5.40 5.31
CA ASN A 135 -10.89 -4.21 5.18
C ASN A 135 -10.29 -3.20 4.19
N VAL A 136 -8.99 -2.96 4.28
CA VAL A 136 -8.27 -2.01 3.42
C VAL A 136 -8.25 -2.50 1.98
N LYS A 137 -7.95 -3.78 1.76
CA LYS A 137 -8.00 -4.41 0.42
C LYS A 137 -9.37 -4.19 -0.23
N LYS A 138 -10.46 -4.48 0.52
CA LYS A 138 -11.84 -4.33 0.04
C LYS A 138 -12.19 -2.87 -0.26
N ALA A 139 -11.85 -1.95 0.66
CA ALA A 139 -12.18 -0.53 0.52
C ALA A 139 -11.43 0.16 -0.63
N TRP A 140 -10.18 -0.25 -0.90
CA TRP A 140 -9.34 0.32 -1.94
C TRP A 140 -9.36 -0.47 -3.26
N ASP A 141 -10.17 -1.52 -3.32
CA ASP A 141 -10.30 -2.44 -4.45
C ASP A 141 -8.95 -3.02 -4.91
N LEU A 142 -8.10 -3.43 -3.96
CA LEU A 142 -6.74 -3.91 -4.26
C LEU A 142 -6.73 -5.37 -4.72
N GLN A 143 -5.71 -5.71 -5.51
CA GLN A 143 -5.53 -7.08 -6.00
C GLN A 143 -5.28 -8.08 -4.85
N PRO A 144 -5.92 -9.26 -4.88
CA PRO A 144 -5.71 -10.30 -3.88
C PRO A 144 -4.31 -10.90 -3.99
N LYS A 145 -3.80 -11.46 -2.88
CA LYS A 145 -2.53 -12.20 -2.77
C LYS A 145 -1.27 -11.41 -3.15
N GLY A 146 -1.39 -10.11 -3.44
CA GLY A 146 -0.31 -9.26 -3.91
C GLY A 146 0.07 -8.15 -2.92
N SER A 147 0.79 -7.17 -3.44
CA SER A 147 1.16 -5.94 -2.76
C SER A 147 0.69 -4.74 -3.58
N ALA A 148 0.50 -3.59 -2.94
CA ALA A 148 0.26 -2.32 -3.61
C ALA A 148 1.11 -1.22 -2.96
N ILE A 149 1.58 -0.28 -3.77
CA ILE A 149 2.32 0.90 -3.35
C ILE A 149 1.49 2.14 -3.63
N VAL A 150 1.36 2.99 -2.61
CA VAL A 150 0.72 4.30 -2.72
C VAL A 150 1.67 5.35 -2.15
N VAL A 151 1.94 6.41 -2.91
CA VAL A 151 2.65 7.59 -2.40
C VAL A 151 1.63 8.64 -2.04
N LEU A 152 1.71 9.18 -0.83
CA LEU A 152 0.87 10.25 -0.34
C LEU A 152 1.70 11.50 -0.07
N ASP A 153 1.16 12.67 -0.41
CA ASP A 153 1.69 13.95 0.06
C ASP A 153 1.31 14.23 1.53
N LYS A 154 1.78 15.36 2.07
CA LYS A 154 1.49 15.78 3.45
C LYS A 154 0.00 16.01 3.73
N GLU A 155 -0.82 16.25 2.72
CA GLU A 155 -2.27 16.43 2.84
C GLU A 155 -3.03 15.09 2.80
N GLY A 156 -2.30 13.99 2.61
CA GLY A 156 -2.84 12.64 2.47
C GLY A 156 -3.42 12.36 1.08
N LYS A 157 -3.07 13.17 0.07
CA LYS A 157 -3.52 12.95 -1.31
C LYS A 157 -2.55 12.04 -2.05
N ILE A 158 -3.12 11.18 -2.90
CA ILE A 158 -2.41 10.18 -3.68
C ILE A 158 -1.61 10.87 -4.79
N GLN A 159 -0.31 10.66 -4.81
CA GLN A 159 0.61 11.14 -5.86
C GLN A 159 1.05 10.00 -6.79
N PHE A 160 0.98 8.76 -6.30
CA PHE A 160 1.24 7.54 -7.06
C PHE A 160 0.43 6.39 -6.47
N ALA A 161 -0.07 5.48 -7.30
CA ALA A 161 -0.71 4.24 -6.86
C ALA A 161 -0.45 3.13 -7.89
N LYS A 162 -0.03 1.95 -7.41
CA LYS A 162 0.15 0.77 -8.26
C LYS A 162 -0.07 -0.52 -7.48
N ASN A 163 -0.78 -1.48 -8.11
CA ASN A 163 -0.80 -2.88 -7.70
C ASN A 163 0.39 -3.65 -8.26
N GLY A 164 0.90 -4.61 -7.49
CA GLY A 164 1.97 -5.53 -7.88
C GLY A 164 3.37 -4.99 -7.62
N ALA A 165 4.34 -5.62 -8.28
CA ALA A 165 5.73 -5.19 -8.24
C ALA A 165 5.93 -3.89 -9.03
N LEU A 166 6.72 -2.99 -8.46
CA LEU A 166 7.27 -1.87 -9.19
C LEU A 166 8.41 -2.32 -10.10
N THR A 167 8.47 -1.75 -11.30
CA THR A 167 9.63 -1.86 -12.18
C THR A 167 10.77 -0.97 -11.64
N PRO A 168 12.03 -1.19 -12.06
CA PRO A 168 13.14 -0.33 -11.67
C PRO A 168 12.89 1.16 -11.98
N GLN A 169 12.23 1.46 -13.10
CA GLN A 169 11.88 2.83 -13.51
C GLN A 169 10.84 3.44 -12.57
N GLU A 170 9.84 2.66 -12.16
CA GLU A 170 8.83 3.13 -11.21
C GLU A 170 9.41 3.31 -9.81
N VAL A 171 10.36 2.47 -9.38
CA VAL A 171 11.11 2.68 -8.13
C VAL A 171 11.84 4.02 -8.19
N GLN A 172 12.54 4.31 -9.29
CA GLN A 172 13.20 5.60 -9.48
C GLN A 172 12.20 6.76 -9.45
N GLN A 173 11.07 6.63 -10.16
CA GLN A 173 10.01 7.63 -10.17
C GLN A 173 9.46 7.90 -8.77
N VAL A 174 9.19 6.85 -7.98
CA VAL A 174 8.72 6.99 -6.59
C VAL A 174 9.78 7.71 -5.74
N MET A 175 11.06 7.35 -5.86
CA MET A 175 12.11 8.01 -5.08
C MET A 175 12.28 9.49 -5.45
N GLU A 176 12.25 9.83 -6.74
CA GLU A 176 12.28 11.22 -7.21
C GLU A 176 11.08 12.03 -6.69
N MET A 177 9.88 11.43 -6.73
CA MET A 177 8.65 12.02 -6.18
C MET A 177 8.77 12.27 -4.68
N LEU A 178 9.28 11.31 -3.91
CA LEU A 178 9.51 11.48 -2.47
C LEU A 178 10.47 12.63 -2.19
N HIS A 179 11.58 12.72 -2.94
CA HIS A 179 12.51 13.84 -2.79
C HIS A 179 11.86 15.19 -3.13
N GLN A 180 10.97 15.26 -4.11
CA GLN A 180 10.25 16.49 -4.43
C GLN A 180 9.25 16.88 -3.33
N LEU A 181 8.47 15.92 -2.82
CA LEU A 181 7.48 16.16 -1.77
C LEU A 181 8.11 16.53 -0.41
N LEU A 182 9.37 16.16 -0.21
CA LEU A 182 10.15 16.43 1.01
C LEU A 182 11.06 17.66 0.92
N LYS A 183 10.98 18.44 -0.17
CA LYS A 183 11.63 19.75 -0.25
C LYS A 183 10.98 20.79 0.67
#